data_AF-A0A925NQV7-F1
#
_entry.id   AF-A0A925NQV7-F1
#
_cell.length_a   1.000
_cell.length_b   1.000
_cell.length_c   1.000
_cell.angle_alpha   90.00
_cell.angle_beta   90.00
_cell.angle_gamma   90.00
#
_symmetry.space_group_name_H-M   'P 1'
#
loop_
_entity.id
_entity.type
_entity.pdbx_description
1 polymer ?
#
loop_
_entity_poly.entity_id
_entity_poly.type
_entity_poly.pdbx_seq_one_letter_code
_entity_poly.pdbx_strand_id
1 'polypeptide(L)' 'MKRAEPKKELSSKQGEELLGTLKARFEKSMNRHKGFEWPKVEARLEANPQKMWALNEMEESGG' A
#
# COMPACT_ATOMS: atom_id res chain seq x y z
N MET A 1 -24.54 -14.66 12.48
CA MET A 1 -23.10 -14.72 12.83
C MET A 1 -22.36 -13.65 12.03
N LYS A 2 -21.82 -12.61 12.69
CA LYS A 2 -20.88 -11.69 12.03
C LYS A 2 -19.56 -12.45 11.91
N ARG A 3 -19.17 -12.85 10.69
CA ARG A 3 -17.82 -13.39 10.48
C ARG A 3 -16.84 -12.32 10.93
N ALA A 4 -16.03 -12.63 11.92
CA ALA A 4 -14.84 -11.84 12.20
C ALA A 4 -13.97 -11.98 10.96
N GLU A 5 -13.92 -10.94 10.12
CA GLU A 5 -12.96 -10.92 9.03
C GLU A 5 -11.57 -11.04 9.65
N PRO A 6 -10.69 -11.91 9.13
CA PRO A 6 -9.31 -11.97 9.63
C PRO A 6 -8.75 -10.56 9.58
N LYS A 7 -8.09 -10.12 10.66
CA LYS A 7 -7.33 -8.87 10.66
C LYS A 7 -6.23 -9.02 9.62
N LYS A 8 -6.56 -8.56 8.42
CA LYS A 8 -5.73 -8.45 7.23
C LYS A 8 -4.78 -7.30 7.46
N GLU A 9 -3.83 -7.52 8.36
CA GLU A 9 -2.80 -6.57 8.78
C GLU A 9 -1.46 -7.17 8.36
N LEU A 10 -0.66 -6.37 7.64
CA LEU A 10 0.69 -6.77 7.26
C LEU A 10 1.59 -6.68 8.50
N SER A 11 2.61 -7.56 8.57
CA SER A 11 3.69 -7.33 9.52
C SER A 11 4.43 -6.03 9.18
N SER A 12 5.09 -5.40 10.16
CA SER A 12 5.87 -4.17 9.94
C SER A 12 6.86 -4.32 8.78
N LYS A 13 7.53 -5.47 8.69
CA LYS A 13 8.48 -5.77 7.62
C LYS A 13 7.82 -5.86 6.24
N GLN A 14 6.69 -6.58 6.13
CA GLN A 14 5.94 -6.66 4.88
C GLN A 14 5.38 -5.30 4.46
N GLY A 15 4.94 -4.48 5.42
CA GLY A 15 4.49 -3.12 5.18
C GLY A 15 5.60 -2.24 4.61
N GLU A 16 6.80 -2.28 5.19
CA GLU A 16 7.97 -1.55 4.70
C GLU A 16 8.39 -1.98 3.28
N GLU A 17 8.42 -3.29 3.01
CA GLU A 17 8.74 -3.84 1.68
C GLU A 17 7.71 -3.41 0.62
N LEU A 18 6.42 -3.43 0.98
CA LEU A 18 5.33 -2.97 0.12
C LEU A 18 5.45 -1.47 -0.16
N LEU A 19 5.63 -0.65 0.89
CA LEU A 19 5.77 0.80 0.75
C LEU A 19 6.97 1.16 -0.13
N GLY A 20 8.11 0.47 0.02
CA GLY A 20 9.27 0.65 -0.86
C GLY A 20 8.97 0.35 -2.33
N THR A 21 8.24 -0.75 -2.59
CA THR A 21 7.83 -1.14 -3.95
C THR A 21 6.87 -0.12 -4.56
N LEU A 22 5.84 0.27 -3.81
CA LEU A 22 4.86 1.27 -4.25
C LEU A 22 5.50 2.64 -4.48
N LYS A 23 6.46 3.04 -3.64
CA LYS A 23 7.22 4.28 -3.78
C LYS A 23 7.98 4.31 -5.09
N ALA A 24 8.74 3.26 -5.37
CA ALA A 24 9.52 3.15 -6.62
C ALA A 24 8.61 3.21 -7.85
N ARG A 25 7.44 2.55 -7.82
CA ARG A 25 6.44 2.60 -8.90
C ARG A 25 5.83 4.00 -9.07
N PHE A 26 5.51 4.67 -7.97
CA PHE A 26 4.94 6.01 -7.96
C PHE A 26 5.93 7.03 -8.53
N GLU A 27 7.19 6.99 -8.09
CA GLU A 27 8.26 7.88 -8.58
C GLU A 27 8.53 7.65 -10.07
N LYS A 28 8.57 6.39 -10.53
CA LYS A 28 8.70 6.05 -11.95
C LYS A 28 7.55 6.60 -12.81
N SER A 29 6.36 6.75 -12.22
CA SER A 29 5.14 7.23 -12.89
C SER A 29 4.76 8.67 -12.54
N MET A 30 5.65 9.43 -11.90
CA MET A 30 5.34 10.79 -11.42
C MET A 30 4.91 11.73 -12.54
N ASN A 31 5.33 11.47 -13.77
CA ASN A 31 4.89 12.21 -14.95
C ASN A 31 3.35 12.21 -15.14
N ARG A 32 2.66 11.15 -14.71
CA ARG A 32 1.19 11.00 -14.73
C ARG A 32 0.53 11.45 -13.42
N HIS A 33 1.29 11.51 -12.33
CA HIS A 33 0.82 11.89 -11.00
C HIS A 33 1.15 13.35 -10.64
N LYS A 34 1.02 14.28 -11.60
CA LYS A 34 1.23 15.71 -11.33
C LYS A 34 0.23 16.19 -10.27
N GLY A 35 0.75 16.69 -9.14
CA GLY A 35 -0.05 17.18 -8.01
C GLY A 35 -0.21 16.21 -6.84
N PHE A 36 0.38 15.01 -6.92
CA PHE A 36 0.45 14.09 -5.78
C PHE A 36 1.88 14.01 -5.25
N GLU A 37 2.00 14.02 -3.92
CA GLU A 37 3.27 13.85 -3.21
C GLU A 37 3.27 12.51 -2.50
N TRP A 38 4.33 11.72 -2.71
CA TRP A 38 4.47 10.40 -2.10
C TRP A 38 4.23 10.39 -0.57
N PRO A 39 4.77 11.34 0.22
CA PRO A 39 4.53 11.36 1.68
C PRO A 39 3.05 11.44 2.07
N LYS A 40 2.21 12.12 1.27
CA LYS A 40 0.76 12.19 1.51
C LYS A 40 0.06 10.87 1.18
N VAL A 41 0.58 10.12 0.21
CA VAL A 41 0.08 8.78 -0.14
C VAL A 41 0.47 7.79 0.93
N GLU A 42 1.74 7.77 1.31
CA GLU A 42 2.32 6.92 2.36
C GLU A 42 1.56 7.04 3.68
N ALA A 43 1.38 8.26 4.20
CA ALA A 43 0.62 8.49 5.43
C ALA A 43 -0.83 7.97 5.36
N ARG A 44 -1.47 8.01 4.18
CA ARG A 44 -2.83 7.47 4.01
C ARG A 44 -2.83 5.94 3.95
N LEU A 45 -1.77 5.31 3.47
CA LEU A 45 -1.62 3.85 3.45
C LEU A 45 -1.34 3.32 4.85
N GLU A 46 -0.41 3.93 5.57
CA GLU A 46 -0.08 3.57 6.95
C GLU A 46 -1.27 3.73 7.89
N ALA A 47 -2.07 4.79 7.72
CA ALA A 47 -3.29 5.00 8.50
C ALA A 47 -4.43 4.00 8.15
N ASN A 48 -4.29 3.19 7.10
CA ASN A 48 -5.33 2.25 6.64
C ASN A 48 -4.77 0.84 6.40
N PRO A 49 -4.60 0.01 7.45
CA PRO A 49 -4.06 -1.35 7.34
C PRO A 49 -4.80 -2.24 6.33
N GLN A 50 -6.12 -2.09 6.21
CA GLN A 50 -6.92 -2.85 5.23
C GLN A 50 -6.56 -2.50 3.77
N LYS A 51 -6.24 -1.24 3.48
CA LYS A 51 -5.82 -0.81 2.13
C LYS A 51 -4.42 -1.30 1.82
N MET A 52 -3.51 -1.24 2.81
CA MET A 52 -2.18 -1.83 2.70
C MET A 52 -2.25 -3.32 2.36
N TRP A 53 -3.10 -4.08 3.05
CA TRP A 53 -3.27 -5.50 2.75
C TRP A 53 -3.81 -5.75 1.34
N ALA A 54 -4.84 -5.00 0.91
CA ALA A 54 -5.38 -5.15 -0.44
C ALA A 54 -4.34 -4.81 -1.53
N LEU A 55 -3.51 -3.79 -1.30
CA LEU A 55 -2.41 -3.44 -2.21
C LEU A 55 -1.32 -4.51 -2.23
N ASN A 56 -1.00 -5.12 -1.09
CA ASN A 56 -0.07 -6.24 -1.03
C ASN A 56 -0.53 -7.39 -1.94
N GLU A 57 -1.80 -7.78 -1.83
CA GLU A 57 -2.36 -8.86 -2.66
C GLU A 57 -2.33 -8.52 -4.16
N MET A 58 -2.61 -7.26 -4.51
CA MET A 58 -2.51 -6.80 -5.90
C MET A 58 -1.07 -6.88 -6.42
N GLU A 59 -0.11 -6.42 -5.63
CA GLU A 59 1.32 -6.46 -5.96
C GLU A 59 1.86 -7.89 -6.05
N GLU A 60 1.45 -8.80 -5.16
CA GLU A 60 1.79 -10.23 -5.22
C GLU A 60 1.23 -10.92 -6.47
N SER A 61 0.04 -10.50 -6.93
CA SER A 61 -0.55 -11.04 -8.17
C SER A 61 0.05 -10.46 -9.47
N GLY A 62 0.98 -9.51 -9.37
CA GLY A 62 1.71 -8.93 -10.49
C GLY A 62 1.26 -7.53 -10.92
N GLY A 63 0.13 -7.03 -10.42
CA GLY A 63 -0.40 -5.69 -10.72
C GLY A 63 -0.93 -5.51 -12.14
#